data_AF-A0A016RUX3-F1
#
_entry.id   AF-A0A016RUX3-F1
#
_cell.length_a   1.000
_cell.length_b   1.000
_cell.length_c   1.000
_cell.angle_alpha   90.00
_cell.angle_beta   90.00
_cell.angle_gamma   90.00
#
_symmetry.space_group_name_H-M   'P 1'
#
loop_
_entity.id
_entity.type
_entity.pdbx_description
1 polymer ?
#
loop_
_entity_poly.entity_id
_entity_poly.type
_entity_poly.pdbx_seq_one_letter_code
_entity_poly.pdbx_strand_id
1 'polypeptide(L)'
;MLYEFKLSHSAAEAARNIALAFGTDSASERTVGCCFAKFSSGDFDLEDLFIMATAVERSTFTAFRKIVSELRKADKNFTKNSPQYKYLVQQMRDHQVTQRVYSKAPQEAEHVANLYATYLSSTRRLNELEMRYKGGERSVEESANLVGLALPEKK
;
A
#
# COMPACT_ATOMS: atom_id res chain seq x y z
N MET A 1 16.31 -9.44 -14.09
CA MET A 1 14.91 -9.71 -14.52
C MET A 1 14.51 -8.94 -15.78
N LEU A 2 14.43 -7.60 -15.76
CA LEU A 2 14.04 -6.85 -16.99
C LEU A 2 15.01 -7.08 -18.16
N TYR A 3 16.31 -7.21 -17.87
CA TYR A 3 17.33 -7.59 -18.85
C TYR A 3 17.03 -8.97 -19.49
N GLU A 4 16.80 -10.01 -18.68
CA GLU A 4 16.43 -11.35 -19.16
C GLU A 4 15.13 -11.36 -19.99
N PHE A 5 14.15 -10.53 -19.60
CA PHE A 5 12.90 -10.37 -20.36
C PHE A 5 13.16 -9.77 -21.75
N LYS A 6 14.04 -8.76 -21.85
CA LYS A 6 14.44 -8.17 -23.14
C LYS A 6 15.24 -9.13 -24.02
N LEU A 7 15.91 -10.12 -23.41
CA LEU A 7 16.57 -11.22 -24.11
C LEU A 7 15.61 -12.35 -24.52
N SER A 8 14.31 -12.21 -24.22
CA SER A 8 13.28 -13.22 -24.52
C SER A 8 13.54 -14.58 -23.85
N HIS A 9 14.27 -14.61 -22.73
CA HIS A 9 14.44 -15.83 -21.96
C HIS A 9 13.12 -16.26 -21.31
N SER A 10 12.97 -17.55 -21.03
CA SER A 10 11.83 -18.05 -20.25
C SER A 10 11.95 -17.69 -18.77
N ALA A 11 10.85 -17.66 -18.01
CA ALA A 11 10.89 -17.35 -16.58
C ALA A 11 11.75 -18.36 -15.78
N ALA A 12 11.71 -19.63 -16.17
CA ALA A 12 12.53 -20.69 -15.57
C ALA A 12 14.03 -20.49 -15.85
N GLU A 13 14.37 -20.12 -17.08
CA GLU A 13 15.75 -19.84 -17.49
C GLU A 13 16.29 -18.59 -16.81
N ALA A 14 15.51 -17.51 -16.80
CA ALA A 14 15.86 -16.28 -16.11
C ALA A 14 16.05 -16.51 -14.60
N ALA A 15 15.21 -17.32 -13.95
CA ALA A 15 15.38 -17.67 -12.54
C ALA A 15 16.68 -18.45 -12.28
N ARG A 16 17.03 -19.40 -13.16
CA ARG A 16 18.32 -20.12 -13.09
C ARG A 16 19.51 -19.18 -13.30
N ASN A 17 19.46 -18.30 -14.30
CA ASN A 17 20.52 -17.32 -14.56
C ASN A 17 20.73 -16.38 -13.36
N ILE A 18 19.64 -15.93 -12.75
CA ILE A 18 19.67 -15.10 -11.55
C ILE A 18 20.24 -15.89 -10.36
N ALA A 19 19.84 -17.15 -10.17
CA ALA A 19 20.38 -17.99 -9.10
C ALA A 19 21.88 -18.31 -9.30
N LEU A 20 22.33 -18.46 -10.54
CA LEU A 20 23.75 -18.62 -10.87
C LEU A 20 24.55 -17.35 -10.57
N ALA A 21 24.00 -16.17 -10.84
CA ALA A 21 24.67 -14.90 -10.61
C ALA A 21 24.66 -14.45 -9.14
N PHE A 22 23.57 -14.75 -8.40
CA PHE A 22 23.31 -14.18 -7.08
C PHE A 22 23.14 -15.21 -5.95
N GLY A 23 23.15 -16.52 -6.24
CA GLY A 23 23.03 -17.59 -5.25
C GLY A 23 21.59 -18.09 -4.98
N THR A 24 21.46 -19.01 -4.03
CA THR A 24 20.20 -19.72 -3.70
C THR A 24 19.14 -18.85 -3.03
N ASP A 25 19.52 -17.71 -2.45
CA ASP A 25 18.59 -16.75 -1.83
C ASP A 25 17.93 -15.79 -2.85
N SER A 26 18.11 -16.08 -4.13
CA SER A 26 17.62 -15.26 -5.22
C SER A 26 16.14 -15.50 -5.57
N ALA A 27 15.67 -14.80 -6.60
CA ALA A 27 14.29 -14.84 -7.05
C ALA A 27 13.87 -16.23 -7.55
N SER A 28 12.77 -16.76 -7.01
CA SER A 28 12.18 -18.01 -7.51
C SER A 28 11.54 -17.83 -8.89
N GLU A 29 11.37 -18.93 -9.63
CA GLU A 29 10.70 -18.93 -10.93
C GLU A 29 9.31 -18.27 -10.88
N ARG A 30 8.52 -18.54 -9.83
CA ARG A 30 7.20 -17.93 -9.63
C ARG A 30 7.30 -16.40 -9.55
N THR A 31 8.31 -15.91 -8.87
CA THR A 31 8.62 -14.48 -8.73
C THR A 31 8.98 -13.87 -10.09
N VAL A 32 9.86 -14.53 -10.84
CA VAL A 32 10.28 -14.08 -12.18
C VAL A 32 9.11 -14.09 -13.18
N GLY A 33 8.28 -15.14 -13.16
CA GLY A 33 7.10 -15.25 -14.02
C GLY A 33 6.05 -14.17 -13.75
N CYS A 34 5.82 -13.82 -12.48
CA CYS A 34 4.93 -12.71 -12.13
C CYS A 34 5.46 -11.36 -12.67
N CYS A 35 6.77 -11.11 -12.56
CA CYS A 35 7.39 -9.92 -13.16
C CYS A 35 7.26 -9.92 -14.69
N PHE A 36 7.46 -11.05 -15.36
CA PHE A 36 7.33 -11.13 -16.81
C PHE A 36 5.91 -10.84 -17.29
N ALA A 37 4.89 -11.35 -16.59
CA ALA A 37 3.49 -11.04 -16.90
C ALA A 37 3.18 -9.54 -16.81
N LYS A 38 3.76 -8.84 -15.82
CA LYS A 38 3.64 -7.38 -15.68
C LYS A 38 4.35 -6.63 -16.80
N PHE A 39 5.58 -7.04 -17.13
CA PHE A 39 6.34 -6.44 -18.24
C PHE A 39 5.62 -6.60 -19.58
N SER A 40 4.99 -7.76 -19.82
CA SER A 40 4.14 -7.98 -21.00
C SER A 40 2.90 -7.08 -21.03
N SER A 41 2.44 -6.61 -19.87
CA SER A 41 1.30 -5.69 -19.73
C SER A 41 1.70 -4.22 -19.89
N GLY A 42 2.98 -3.92 -20.17
CA GLY A 42 3.48 -2.56 -20.32
C GLY A 42 3.79 -1.84 -19.00
N ASP A 43 3.68 -2.54 -17.87
CA ASP A 43 4.01 -2.01 -16.54
C ASP A 43 5.50 -2.25 -16.28
N PHE A 44 6.32 -1.29 -16.72
CA PHE A 44 7.78 -1.31 -16.61
C PHE A 44 8.31 -0.51 -15.42
N ASP A 45 7.45 -0.12 -14.47
CA ASP A 45 7.87 0.75 -13.38
C ASP A 45 9.03 0.14 -12.57
N LEU A 46 10.17 0.82 -12.65
CA LEU A 46 11.48 0.46 -12.09
C LEU A 46 11.52 0.41 -10.55
N GLU A 47 10.38 0.47 -9.87
CA GLU A 47 10.28 0.43 -8.41
C GLU A 47 10.00 -0.98 -7.86
N ASP A 48 9.72 -1.95 -8.73
CA ASP A 48 9.85 -3.38 -8.39
C ASP A 48 11.34 -3.81 -8.27
N LEU A 49 12.30 -2.88 -8.44
CA LEU A 49 13.75 -3.12 -8.43
C LEU A 49 14.36 -3.46 -7.06
N PHE A 50 13.62 -3.36 -5.94
CA PHE A 50 14.18 -3.71 -4.62
C PHE A 50 13.42 -4.82 -3.86
N ILE A 51 12.12 -5.06 -4.07
CA ILE A 51 11.31 -5.83 -3.10
C ILE A 51 10.78 -7.17 -3.66
N MET A 52 11.64 -7.85 -4.43
CA MET A 52 11.56 -9.29 -4.67
C MET A 52 12.74 -10.05 -4.03
N ALA A 53 13.65 -9.33 -3.37
CA ALA A 53 14.77 -9.92 -2.65
C ALA A 53 14.35 -10.24 -1.20
N THR A 54 14.34 -11.52 -0.86
CA THR A 54 14.12 -12.10 0.48
C THR A 54 12.66 -12.22 0.97
N ALA A 55 12.27 -13.45 1.33
CA ALA A 55 10.93 -13.79 1.83
C ALA A 55 10.55 -13.07 3.14
N VAL A 56 11.53 -12.55 3.88
CA VAL A 56 11.37 -11.84 5.16
C VAL A 56 10.81 -10.42 4.98
N GLU A 57 11.07 -9.77 3.85
CA GLU A 57 10.69 -8.36 3.60
C GLU A 57 9.31 -8.20 2.93
N ARG A 58 8.59 -9.31 2.68
CA ARG A 58 7.24 -9.25 2.11
C ARG A 58 6.25 -8.54 3.05
N SER A 59 6.38 -8.72 4.37
CA SER A 59 5.43 -8.16 5.32
C SER A 59 5.50 -6.63 5.38
N THR A 60 6.69 -6.07 5.55
CA THR A 60 6.93 -4.61 5.56
C THR A 60 6.47 -3.95 4.27
N PHE A 61 6.65 -4.63 3.14
CA PHE A 61 6.19 -4.12 1.85
C PHE A 61 4.68 -4.14 1.68
N THR A 62 3.99 -5.15 2.22
CA THR A 62 2.52 -5.16 2.21
C THR A 62 1.94 -4.03 3.06
N ALA A 63 2.55 -3.75 4.22
CA ALA A 63 2.17 -2.62 5.07
C ALA A 63 2.38 -1.29 4.33
N PHE A 64 3.53 -1.13 3.66
CA PHE A 64 3.80 0.06 2.85
C PHE A 64 2.81 0.23 1.70
N ARG A 65 2.52 -0.84 0.94
CA ARG A 65 1.52 -0.80 -0.13
C ARG A 65 0.16 -0.37 0.38
N LYS A 66 -0.24 -0.83 1.57
CA LYS A 66 -1.47 -0.36 2.23
C LYS A 66 -1.42 1.13 2.49
N ILE A 67 -0.34 1.66 3.09
CA ILE A 67 -0.17 3.10 3.34
C ILE A 67 -0.30 3.91 2.04
N VAL A 68 0.47 3.54 1.00
CA VAL A 68 0.44 4.20 -0.31
C VAL A 68 -0.97 4.15 -0.92
N SER A 69 -1.68 3.03 -0.77
CA SER A 69 -3.04 2.89 -1.28
C SER A 69 -4.05 3.76 -0.53
N GLU A 70 -3.91 3.90 0.80
CA GLU A 70 -4.77 4.77 1.60
C GLU A 70 -4.48 6.26 1.31
N LEU A 71 -3.20 6.64 1.17
CA LEU A 71 -2.82 7.99 0.76
C LEU A 71 -3.39 8.36 -0.61
N ARG A 72 -3.37 7.44 -1.57
CA ARG A 72 -3.99 7.65 -2.90
C ARG A 72 -5.52 7.78 -2.84
N LYS A 73 -6.17 7.11 -1.88
CA LYS A 73 -7.63 7.26 -1.67
C LYS A 73 -7.97 8.59 -1.00
N ALA A 74 -7.11 9.08 -0.12
CA ALA A 74 -7.31 10.33 0.60
C ALA A 74 -7.02 11.56 -0.26
N ASP A 75 -5.94 11.53 -1.05
CA ASP A 75 -5.50 12.64 -1.90
C ASP A 75 -5.35 12.21 -3.36
N LYS A 76 -6.13 12.84 -4.25
CA LYS A 76 -6.05 12.60 -5.70
C LYS A 76 -4.77 13.14 -6.33
N ASN A 77 -4.12 14.09 -5.67
CA ASN A 77 -2.84 14.67 -6.12
C ASN A 77 -1.64 13.81 -5.72
N PHE A 78 -1.86 12.79 -4.87
CA PHE A 78 -0.85 11.82 -4.49
C PHE A 78 -0.54 10.88 -5.65
N THR A 79 0.40 11.33 -6.48
CA THR A 79 0.93 10.60 -7.63
C THR A 79 2.36 10.15 -7.38
N LYS A 80 2.90 9.27 -8.24
CA LYS A 80 4.29 8.80 -8.17
C LYS A 80 5.31 9.94 -8.31
N ASN A 81 4.92 11.00 -9.01
CA ASN A 81 5.76 12.18 -9.21
C ASN A 81 5.78 13.12 -8.01
N SER A 82 4.87 12.91 -7.05
CA SER A 82 4.76 13.76 -5.87
C SER A 82 6.01 13.68 -4.99
N PRO A 83 6.48 14.79 -4.41
CA PRO A 83 7.59 14.80 -3.46
C PRO A 83 7.36 13.85 -2.27
N GLN A 84 6.10 13.72 -1.84
CA GLN A 84 5.68 12.85 -0.74
C GLN A 84 5.93 11.37 -1.06
N TYR A 85 5.57 10.94 -2.28
CA TYR A 85 5.83 9.56 -2.73
C TYR A 85 7.32 9.28 -2.82
N LYS A 86 8.10 10.19 -3.42
CA LYS A 86 9.56 10.07 -3.53
C LYS A 86 10.23 9.97 -2.16
N TYR A 87 9.80 10.79 -1.20
CA TYR A 87 10.30 10.74 0.17
C TYR A 87 10.00 9.39 0.84
N LEU A 88 8.77 8.89 0.71
CA LEU A 88 8.37 7.58 1.23
C LEU A 88 9.22 6.43 0.67
N VAL A 89 9.45 6.42 -0.64
CA VAL A 89 10.30 5.41 -1.30
C VAL A 89 11.76 5.52 -0.83
N GLN A 90 12.26 6.74 -0.67
CA GLN A 90 13.61 6.97 -0.16
C GLN A 90 13.77 6.48 1.29
N GLN A 91 12.83 6.81 2.17
CA GLN A 91 12.85 6.36 3.57
C GLN A 91 12.79 4.83 3.69
N MET A 92 11.99 4.16 2.86
CA MET A 92 11.99 2.70 2.81
C MET A 92 13.34 2.13 2.45
N ARG A 93 13.99 2.69 1.42
CA ARG A 93 15.31 2.24 0.96
C ARG A 93 16.35 2.42 2.06
N ASP A 94 16.36 3.58 2.72
CA ASP A 94 17.32 3.91 3.76
C ASP A 94 17.12 3.01 5.00
N HIS A 95 15.88 2.76 5.43
CA HIS A 95 15.60 1.86 6.55
C HIS A 95 15.94 0.40 6.24
N GLN A 96 15.72 -0.07 5.01
CA GLN A 96 16.06 -1.45 4.62
C GLN A 96 17.57 -1.68 4.57
N VAL A 97 18.34 -0.69 4.13
CA VAL A 97 19.82 -0.73 4.18
C VAL A 97 20.32 -0.61 5.62
N THR A 98 19.71 0.26 6.44
CA THR A 98 20.13 0.51 7.82
C THR A 98 19.82 -0.66 8.76
N GLN A 99 18.66 -1.32 8.60
CA GLN A 99 18.26 -2.45 9.44
C GLN A 99 19.08 -3.73 9.19
N ARG A 100 19.59 -3.93 7.96
CA ARG A 100 20.51 -5.05 7.66
C ARG A 100 21.88 -4.88 8.33
N VAL A 101 22.29 -3.66 8.67
CA VAL A 101 23.63 -3.36 9.19
C VAL A 101 23.65 -3.29 10.72
N TYR A 102 22.57 -2.86 11.40
CA TYR A 102 22.68 -2.44 12.80
C TYR A 102 21.72 -3.04 13.87
N SER A 103 20.67 -3.82 13.57
CA SER A 103 19.71 -4.14 14.68
C SER A 103 18.82 -5.39 14.55
N LYS A 104 18.69 -6.10 15.69
CA LYS A 104 17.82 -7.26 15.96
C LYS A 104 16.30 -6.96 15.98
N ALA A 105 15.84 -5.83 15.45
CA ALA A 105 14.44 -5.37 15.58
C ALA A 105 13.72 -5.12 14.23
N PRO A 106 13.75 -6.05 13.25
CA PRO A 106 13.00 -5.92 12.00
C PRO A 106 11.48 -5.80 12.21
N GLN A 107 10.98 -6.31 13.33
CA GLN A 107 9.57 -6.31 13.68
C GLN A 107 9.05 -4.93 14.11
N GLU A 108 9.90 -4.04 14.61
CA GLU A 108 9.47 -2.72 15.08
C GLU A 108 9.07 -1.81 13.92
N ALA A 109 9.87 -1.77 12.86
CA ALA A 109 9.57 -0.99 11.66
C ALA A 109 8.28 -1.51 10.98
N GLU A 110 8.08 -2.83 10.98
CA GLU A 110 6.86 -3.45 10.50
C GLU A 110 5.65 -3.04 11.35
N HIS A 111 5.78 -3.09 12.68
CA HIS A 111 4.72 -2.73 13.60
C HIS A 111 4.30 -1.26 13.45
N VAL A 112 5.27 -0.36 13.36
CA VAL A 112 5.04 1.07 13.13
C VAL A 112 4.33 1.31 11.79
N ALA A 113 4.76 0.65 10.70
CA ALA A 113 4.09 0.75 9.41
C ALA A 113 2.64 0.24 9.47
N ASN A 114 2.39 -0.88 10.15
CA ASN A 114 1.05 -1.43 10.34
C ASN A 114 0.16 -0.51 11.20
N LEU A 115 0.73 0.13 12.22
CA LEU A 115 0.03 1.13 13.04
C LEU A 115 -0.45 2.30 12.17
N TYR A 116 0.43 2.88 11.35
CA TYR A 116 0.07 3.98 10.45
C TYR A 116 -0.94 3.56 9.39
N ALA A 117 -0.79 2.37 8.80
CA ALA A 117 -1.77 1.84 7.84
C ALA A 117 -3.16 1.73 8.49
N THR A 118 -3.22 1.24 9.73
CA THR A 118 -4.47 1.11 10.48
C THR A 118 -5.06 2.47 10.79
N TYR A 119 -4.25 3.40 11.31
CA TYR A 119 -4.68 4.75 11.64
C TYR A 119 -5.29 5.49 10.44
N LEU A 120 -4.62 5.45 9.29
CA LEU A 120 -5.13 6.07 8.05
C LEU A 120 -6.46 5.44 7.63
N SER A 121 -6.56 4.11 7.68
CA SER A 121 -7.79 3.40 7.32
C SER A 121 -8.97 3.73 8.26
N SER A 122 -8.69 3.86 9.55
CA SER A 122 -9.68 4.23 10.58
C SER A 122 -10.14 5.67 10.39
N THR A 123 -9.22 6.59 10.09
CA THR A 123 -9.55 8.00 9.83
C THR A 123 -10.46 8.14 8.62
N ARG A 124 -10.19 7.39 7.54
CA ARG A 124 -11.06 7.38 6.35
C ARG A 124 -12.46 6.84 6.68
N ARG A 125 -12.56 5.74 7.43
CA ARG A 125 -13.83 5.16 7.87
C ARG A 125 -14.60 6.08 8.82
N LEU A 126 -13.90 6.78 9.70
CA LEU A 126 -14.50 7.76 10.59
C LEU A 126 -15.12 8.89 9.78
N ASN A 127 -14.42 9.44 8.79
CA ASN A 127 -14.99 10.45 7.89
C ASN A 127 -16.23 9.94 7.13
N GLU A 128 -16.23 8.68 6.69
CA GLU A 128 -17.41 8.06 6.05
C GLU A 128 -18.59 7.96 7.02
N LEU A 129 -18.34 7.55 8.27
CA LEU A 129 -19.34 7.46 9.32
C LEU A 129 -19.88 8.84 9.69
N GLU A 130 -18.99 9.82 9.90
CA GLU A 130 -19.38 11.20 10.16
C GLU A 130 -20.23 11.72 9.01
N MET A 131 -19.86 11.53 7.75
CA MET A 131 -20.68 11.95 6.61
C MET A 131 -22.05 11.27 6.58
N ARG A 132 -22.11 9.99 6.96
CA ARG A 132 -23.37 9.22 6.98
C ARG A 132 -24.30 9.62 8.13
N TYR A 133 -23.73 9.97 9.28
CA TYR A 133 -24.46 10.31 10.49
C TYR A 133 -24.31 11.79 10.85
N LYS A 134 -23.95 12.64 9.89
CA LYS A 134 -23.99 14.10 9.99
C LYS A 134 -25.45 14.53 10.01
N GLY A 135 -26.04 14.38 11.17
CA GLY A 135 -27.38 14.81 11.53
C GLY A 135 -27.41 14.92 13.03
N GLY A 136 -27.67 16.12 13.54
CA GLY A 136 -27.98 16.30 14.95
C GLY A 136 -29.29 15.61 15.32
N GLU A 137 -29.80 15.86 16.51
CA GLU A 137 -31.16 15.46 16.86
C GLU A 137 -32.13 16.02 15.81
N ARG A 138 -33.03 15.16 15.31
CA ARG A 138 -34.10 15.58 14.39
C ARG A 138 -34.91 16.68 15.05
N SER A 139 -35.37 17.65 14.25
CA SER A 139 -36.21 18.72 14.78
C SER A 139 -37.49 18.14 15.40
N VAL A 140 -38.09 18.85 16.36
CA VAL A 140 -39.33 18.42 17.00
C VAL A 140 -40.44 18.26 15.95
N GLU A 141 -40.43 19.11 14.93
CA GLU A 141 -41.32 19.10 13.77
C GLU A 141 -41.16 17.83 12.91
N GLU A 142 -39.91 17.47 12.57
CA GLU A 142 -39.62 16.27 11.79
C GLU A 142 -39.96 14.99 12.57
N SER A 143 -39.71 15.01 13.89
CA SER A 143 -40.05 13.91 14.78
C SER A 143 -41.56 13.73 14.92
N ALA A 144 -42.32 14.83 15.04
CA ALA A 144 -43.78 14.80 15.07
C ALA A 144 -44.36 14.25 13.75
N ASN A 145 -43.86 14.72 12.61
CA ASN A 145 -44.31 14.25 11.30
C ASN A 145 -44.08 12.75 11.08
N LEU A 146 -42.99 12.20 11.60
CA LEU A 146 -42.65 10.77 11.45
C LEU A 146 -43.65 9.83 12.14
N VAL A 147 -44.31 10.31 13.20
CA VAL A 147 -45.36 9.58 13.93
C VAL A 147 -46.77 10.02 13.53
N GLY A 148 -46.91 10.84 12.48
CA GLY A 148 -48.19 11.34 11.98
C GLY A 148 -48.83 12.43 12.85
N LEU A 149 -48.02 13.11 13.68
CA LEU A 149 -48.45 14.23 14.52
C LEU A 149 -48.01 15.57 13.92
N ALA A 150 -48.80 16.62 14.13
CA ALA A 150 -48.45 17.98 13.73
C ALA A 150 -48.27 18.86 14.97
N LEU A 151 -47.33 19.82 14.90
CA LEU A 151 -47.14 20.79 15.96
C LEU A 151 -48.25 21.85 15.94
N PRO A 152 -48.76 22.28 17.10
CA PRO A 152 -49.75 23.35 17.19
C PRO A 152 -49.11 24.70 16.83
N GLU A 153 -49.83 25.55 16.10
CA GLU A 153 -49.38 26.90 15.82
C GLU A 153 -49.31 27.72 17.12
N LYS A 154 -48.18 28.41 17.34
CA LYS A 154 -48.02 29.30 18.49
C LYS A 154 -48.95 30.51 18.30
N LYS A 155 -49.84 30.73 19.28
CA LYS A 155 -50.67 31.93 19.40
C LYS A 155 -49.84 33.18 19.66
#